data_AF-A0A241V364-F1
#
_entry.id   AF-A0A241V364-F1
#
_cell.length_a   1.000
_cell.length_b   1.000
_cell.length_c   1.000
_cell.angle_alpha   90.00
_cell.angle_beta   90.00
_cell.angle_gamma   90.00
#
_symmetry.space_group_name_H-M   'P 1'
#
loop_
_entity.id
_entity.type
_entity.pdbx_description
1 polymer ?
#
loop_
_entity_poly.entity_id
_entity_poly.type
_entity_poly.pdbx_seq_one_letter_code
_entity_poly.pdbx_strand_id
1 'polypeptide(L)'
;MNIEQMLAVLNPEIVERLRTAVEIGKWPNGVALTKEQREISMQAVYAWEMKHLPEDERSGYIDRGTKEDGEECDDDHHHQHDDFQPIKFI
;
A
#
# COMPACT_ATOMS: atom_id res chain seq x y z
N MET A 1 -6.99 -21.10 1.20
CA MET A 1 -5.67 -21.49 1.74
C MET A 1 -5.36 -20.53 2.89
N ASN A 2 -5.08 -21.05 4.10
CA ASN A 2 -4.94 -20.25 5.31
C ASN A 2 -3.59 -19.51 5.34
N ILE A 3 -3.62 -18.23 5.00
CA ILE A 3 -2.48 -17.31 5.07
C ILE A 3 -1.96 -17.16 6.50
N GLU A 4 -2.78 -17.50 7.50
CA GLU A 4 -2.40 -17.60 8.92
C GLU A 4 -1.25 -18.60 9.17
N GLN A 5 -1.14 -19.66 8.36
CA GLN A 5 0.02 -20.57 8.40
C GLN A 5 1.26 -19.97 7.74
N MET A 6 1.10 -19.06 6.75
CA MET A 6 2.23 -18.31 6.19
C MET A 6 2.73 -17.23 7.16
N LEU A 7 1.82 -16.59 7.91
CA LEU A 7 2.14 -15.60 8.94
C LEU A 7 3.00 -16.20 10.08
N ALA A 8 2.79 -17.47 10.42
CA ALA A 8 3.58 -18.18 11.43
C ALA A 8 5.01 -18.53 10.97
N VAL A 9 5.30 -18.48 9.67
CA VAL A 9 6.61 -18.78 9.06
C VAL A 9 7.10 -17.58 8.24
N LEU A 10 6.75 -16.35 8.65
CA LEU A 10 7.22 -15.13 7.99
C LEU A 10 8.74 -14.96 8.20
N ASN A 11 9.49 -15.64 7.35
CA ASN A 11 10.90 -15.39 7.12
C ASN A 11 11.05 -14.22 6.14
N PRO A 12 12.18 -13.49 6.19
CA PRO A 12 12.45 -12.38 5.28
C PRO A 12 12.30 -12.78 3.80
N GLU A 13 12.69 -14.02 3.45
CA GLU A 13 12.53 -14.56 2.09
C GLU A 13 11.06 -14.67 1.64
N ILE A 14 10.14 -14.98 2.55
CA ILE A 14 8.70 -15.06 2.21
C ILE A 14 8.12 -13.68 2.00
N VAL A 15 8.52 -12.72 2.84
CA VAL A 15 8.11 -11.31 2.72
C VAL A 15 8.55 -10.73 1.38
N GLU A 16 9.78 -11.00 0.96
CA GLU A 16 10.29 -10.57 -0.34
C GLU A 16 9.47 -11.17 -1.49
N ARG A 17 9.19 -12.47 -1.44
CA ARG A 17 8.33 -13.14 -2.44
C ARG A 17 6.91 -12.57 -2.47
N LEU A 18 6.34 -12.24 -1.31
CA LEU A 18 5.02 -11.61 -1.21
C LEU A 18 5.02 -10.21 -1.82
N ARG A 19 6.07 -9.41 -1.56
CA ARG A 19 6.25 -8.09 -2.16
C ARG A 19 6.29 -8.18 -3.68
N THR A 20 7.14 -9.06 -4.22
CA THR A 20 7.25 -9.31 -5.67
C THR A 20 5.92 -9.79 -6.26
N ALA A 21 5.20 -10.69 -5.58
CA ALA A 21 3.91 -11.18 -6.05
C ALA A 21 2.83 -10.09 -6.10
N VAL A 22 2.85 -9.14 -5.14
CA VAL A 22 1.96 -7.98 -5.10
C VAL A 22 2.30 -6.97 -6.20
N GLU A 23 3.59 -6.75 -6.50
CA GLU A 23 4.06 -5.86 -7.57
C GLU A 23 3.67 -6.37 -8.96
N ILE A 24 3.89 -7.67 -9.21
CA ILE A 24 3.59 -8.31 -10.50
C ILE A 24 2.10 -8.65 -10.62
N GLY A 25 1.40 -8.77 -9.49
CA GLY A 25 0.01 -9.25 -9.42
C GLY A 25 -0.13 -10.75 -9.71
N LYS A 26 0.97 -11.51 -9.64
CA LYS A 26 1.02 -12.95 -9.90
C LYS A 26 1.93 -13.64 -8.89
N TRP A 27 1.52 -14.82 -8.46
CA TRP A 27 2.33 -15.73 -7.68
C TRP A 27 3.53 -16.22 -8.52
N PRO A 28 4.63 -16.66 -7.89
CA PRO A 28 5.81 -17.18 -8.59
C PRO A 28 5.51 -18.45 -9.41
N ASN A 29 4.39 -19.12 -9.15
CA ASN A 29 3.88 -20.24 -9.94
C ASN A 29 3.13 -19.80 -11.22
N GLY A 30 3.00 -18.49 -11.47
CA GLY A 30 2.32 -17.91 -12.64
C GLY A 30 0.82 -17.66 -12.45
N VAL A 31 0.24 -18.02 -11.30
CA VAL A 31 -1.19 -17.80 -11.00
C VAL A 31 -1.44 -16.34 -10.62
N ALA A 32 -2.48 -15.72 -11.19
CA ALA A 32 -2.86 -14.36 -10.84
C ALA A 32 -3.32 -14.26 -9.37
N LEU A 33 -2.89 -13.21 -8.66
CA LEU A 33 -3.42 -12.91 -7.33
C LEU A 33 -4.84 -12.37 -7.45
N THR A 34 -5.73 -12.86 -6.58
CA THR A 34 -7.01 -12.19 -6.38
C THR A 34 -6.82 -10.88 -5.63
N LYS A 35 -7.78 -9.96 -5.74
CA LYS A 35 -7.73 -8.67 -5.03
C LYS A 35 -7.59 -8.86 -3.52
N GLU A 36 -8.40 -9.75 -2.94
CA GLU A 36 -8.36 -10.10 -1.52
C GLU A 36 -6.99 -10.69 -1.12
N GLN A 37 -6.41 -11.58 -1.94
CA GLN A 37 -5.08 -12.13 -1.69
C GLN A 37 -3.99 -11.05 -1.72
N ARG A 38 -4.11 -10.09 -2.63
CA ARG A 38 -3.18 -8.96 -2.75
C ARG A 38 -3.25 -8.09 -1.50
N GLU A 39 -4.45 -7.75 -1.05
CA GLU A 39 -4.67 -6.93 0.14
C GLU A 39 -4.11 -7.62 1.40
N ILE A 40 -4.39 -8.90 1.58
CA ILE A 40 -3.87 -9.68 2.72
C ILE A 40 -2.33 -9.78 2.66
N SER A 41 -1.76 -10.04 1.49
CA SER A 41 -0.30 -10.11 1.31
C SER A 41 0.37 -8.79 1.67
N MET A 42 -0.23 -7.68 1.27
CA MET A 42 0.27 -6.33 1.57
C MET A 42 0.20 -6.03 3.07
N GLN A 43 -0.90 -6.38 3.75
CA GLN A 43 -1.01 -6.26 5.20
C GLN A 43 0.00 -7.13 5.95
N ALA A 44 0.29 -8.33 5.45
CA ALA A 44 1.28 -9.23 6.04
C ALA A 44 2.71 -8.67 5.95
N VAL A 45 3.08 -8.11 4.79
CA VAL A 45 4.38 -7.43 4.60
C VAL A 45 4.51 -6.27 5.58
N TYR A 46 3.48 -5.41 5.66
CA TYR A 46 3.47 -4.28 6.59
C TYR A 46 3.63 -4.70 8.05
N ALA A 47 2.87 -5.71 8.50
CA ALA A 47 2.94 -6.22 9.87
C ALA A 47 4.32 -6.82 10.21
N TRP A 48 5.01 -7.39 9.22
CA TRP A 48 6.37 -7.88 9.39
C TRP A 48 7.38 -6.75 9.47
N GLU A 49 7.27 -5.75 8.59
CA GLU A 49 8.13 -4.56 8.58
C GLU A 49 8.04 -3.78 9.90
N MET A 50 6.84 -3.66 10.48
CA MET A 50 6.65 -3.04 11.80
C MET A 50 7.43 -3.73 12.92
N LYS A 51 7.65 -5.05 12.81
CA LYS A 51 8.33 -5.85 13.84
C LYS A 51 9.84 -5.96 13.61
N HIS A 52 10.28 -5.96 12.35
CA HIS A 52 11.66 -6.26 11.98
C HIS A 52 12.46 -5.05 11.48
N LEU A 53 11.79 -3.99 11.00
CA LEU A 53 12.47 -2.81 10.47
C LEU A 53 12.26 -1.57 11.35
N PRO A 54 13.30 -0.73 11.48
CA PRO A 54 13.17 0.61 12.05
C PRO A 54 12.25 1.46 11.17
N GLU A 55 11.62 2.48 11.75
CA GLU A 55 10.63 3.32 11.05
C GLU A 55 11.15 3.89 9.73
N ASP A 56 12.43 4.23 9.66
CA ASP A 56 13.12 4.78 8.49
C ASP A 56 13.13 3.84 7.27
N GLU A 57 13.19 2.53 7.51
CA GLU A 57 13.27 1.52 6.44
C GLU A 57 11.90 0.88 6.13
N ARG A 58 10.82 1.33 6.78
CA ARG A 58 9.48 0.78 6.54
C ARG A 58 8.90 1.31 5.23
N SER A 59 8.17 0.45 4.53
CA SER A 59 7.37 0.86 3.37
C SER A 59 6.41 2.00 3.74
N GLY A 60 6.51 3.13 3.03
CA GLY A 60 5.70 4.33 3.28
C GLY A 60 6.30 5.32 4.30
N TYR A 61 7.51 5.09 4.79
CA TYR A 61 8.24 6.10 5.53
C TYR A 61 8.52 7.33 4.64
N ILE A 62 8.20 8.49 5.18
CA ILE A 62 8.48 9.79 4.57
C ILE A 62 9.23 10.57 5.65
N ASP A 63 10.53 10.78 5.46
CA ASP A 63 11.28 11.70 6.30
C ASP A 63 10.73 13.11 6.06
N ARG A 64 9.97 13.63 7.03
CA ARG A 64 9.33 14.94 6.91
C ARG A 64 10.27 16.08 7.30
N GLY A 65 11.55 15.80 7.55
CA GLY A 65 12.55 16.76 8.03
C GLY A 65 12.13 17.50 9.33
N THR A 66 13.02 18.37 9.82
CA THR A 66 12.57 19.51 10.64
C THR A 66 11.89 20.49 9.69
N LYS A 67 10.55 20.45 9.65
CA LYS A 67 9.79 21.53 9.05
C LYS A 67 10.19 22.82 9.76
N GLU A 68 10.85 23.73 9.06
CA GLU A 68 10.82 25.12 9.46
C GLU A 68 9.35 25.54 9.44
N ASP A 69 8.89 26.14 10.54
CA ASP A 69 7.51 26.57 10.76
C ASP A 69 7.03 27.43 9.56
N GLY A 70 6.33 26.82 8.60
CA GLY A 70 5.87 27.56 7.40
C GLY A 70 5.63 26.78 6.10
N GLU A 71 6.06 25.52 5.96
CA GLU A 71 5.71 24.72 4.76
C GLU A 71 4.30 24.09 4.90
N GLU A 72 3.32 24.97 4.75
CA GLU A 72 1.93 24.65 4.41
C GLU A 72 1.93 24.07 2.99
N CYS A 73 1.45 22.82 2.84
CA CYS A 73 1.18 22.29 1.52
C CYS A 73 0.08 23.16 0.91
N ASP A 74 0.42 23.95 -0.10
CA ASP A 74 -0.51 24.76 -0.87
C ASP A 74 -1.60 23.84 -1.47
N ASP A 75 -2.77 23.81 -0.84
CA ASP A 75 -3.98 23.17 -1.35
C ASP A 75 -4.59 24.09 -2.43
N ASP A 76 -3.82 24.48 -3.45
CA ASP A 76 -4.35 25.15 -4.65
C ASP A 76 -4.85 24.10 -5.65
N HIS A 77 -5.85 23.35 -5.22
CA HIS A 77 -6.78 22.67 -6.11
C HIS A 77 -8.21 22.99 -5.67
N HIS A 78 -8.52 24.29 -5.60
CA HIS A 78 -9.86 24.77 -5.87
C HIS A 78 -10.19 24.48 -7.34
N HIS A 79 -10.45 23.21 -7.67
CA HIS A 79 -11.17 22.86 -8.89
C HIS A 79 -12.52 23.55 -8.78
N GLN A 80 -12.61 24.68 -9.49
CA GLN A 80 -13.85 25.34 -9.81
C GLN A 80 -14.76 24.26 -10.40
N HIS A 81 -15.70 23.80 -9.59
CA HIS A 81 -16.71 22.85 -10.01
C HIS A 81 -17.61 23.62 -10.98
N ASP A 82 -17.22 23.62 -12.26
CA ASP A 82 -17.99 24.19 -13.35
C ASP A 82 -19.27 23.35 -13.47
N ASP A 83 -20.35 23.89 -12.89
CA ASP A 83 -21.76 23.63 -13.15
C ASP A 83 -22.10 22.27 -13.82
N PHE A 84 -22.14 21.20 -13.03
CA PHE A 84 -22.81 19.96 -13.47
C PHE A 84 -24.33 20.14 -13.32
N GLN A 85 -24.97 20.75 -14.31
CA GLN A 85 -26.44 20.80 -14.41
C GLN A 85 -26.97 19.37 -14.65
N PRO A 86 -27.93 18.85 -13.85
CA PRO A 86 -28.48 17.52 -14.05
C PRO A 86 -29.26 17.45 -15.37
N ILE A 87 -28.95 16.44 -16.19
CA ILE A 87 -29.66 16.18 -17.45
C ILE A 87 -31.12 15.86 -17.14
N LYS A 88 -32.06 16.72 -17.56
CA LYS A 88 -33.48 16.41 -17.53
C LYS A 88 -33.80 15.43 -18.66
N PHE A 89 -34.09 14.18 -18.28
CA PHE A 89 -34.73 13.22 -19.17
C PHE A 89 -36.15 13.71 -19.44
N ILE A 90 -36.43 14.13 -20.68
CA ILE A 90 -37.78 14.28 -21.24
C ILE A 90 -38.22 12.92 -21.80
#